data_AF-A0A7Z8QGN3-F1
#
_entry.id   AF-A0A7Z8QGN3-F1
#
_cell.length_a   1.000
_cell.length_b   1.000
_cell.length_c   1.000
_cell.angle_alpha   90.00
_cell.angle_beta   90.00
_cell.angle_gamma   90.00
#
_symmetry.space_group_name_H-M   'P 1'
#
loop_
_entity.id
_entity.type
_entity.pdbx_description
1 polymer ?
#
loop_
_entity_poly.entity_id
_entity_poly.type
_entity_poly.pdbx_seq_one_letter_code
_entity_poly.pdbx_strand_id
1 'polypeptide(L)'
;MERKSKVTQSAVNAACNHLQDENKNVAVNAVIGTIGGSFSTVGDMVKLWRKEQVAHSAPLLQMPDSVNRAMNKAAFDIWAVASTLAGESVERIPHESGEALTKAKAELSEYVGEVSRLERFLEQAHIKNDDLQTIPSPK
;
A
#
# COMPACT_ATOMS: atom_id res chain seq x y z
N MET A 1 -44.16 36.60 -3.99
CA MET A 1 -43.76 36.01 -5.30
C MET A 1 -42.24 35.99 -5.32
N GLU A 2 -41.62 34.92 -4.81
CA GLU A 2 -40.17 34.84 -4.72
C GLU A 2 -39.58 34.76 -6.14
N ARG A 3 -38.69 35.70 -6.47
CA ARG A 3 -37.97 35.67 -7.75
C ARG A 3 -37.04 34.46 -7.71
N LYS A 4 -37.43 33.38 -8.40
CA LYS A 4 -36.56 32.22 -8.64
C LYS A 4 -35.20 32.73 -9.11
N SER A 5 -34.16 32.42 -8.35
CA SER A 5 -32.78 32.81 -8.64
C SER A 5 -32.47 32.55 -10.12
N LYS A 6 -32.04 33.59 -10.84
CA LYS A 6 -31.73 33.48 -12.27
C LYS A 6 -30.50 32.58 -12.40
N VAL A 7 -30.63 31.45 -13.08
CA VAL A 7 -29.48 30.58 -13.40
C VAL A 7 -28.45 31.39 -14.17
N THR A 8 -27.20 31.36 -13.72
CA THR A 8 -26.07 32.09 -14.31
C THR A 8 -25.07 31.14 -14.95
N GLN A 9 -24.36 31.62 -15.98
CA GLN A 9 -23.30 30.86 -16.64
C GLN A 9 -22.21 30.41 -15.64
N SER A 10 -21.87 31.27 -14.67
CA SER A 10 -20.87 30.93 -13.65
C SER A 10 -21.29 29.74 -12.79
N ALA A 11 -22.57 29.65 -12.40
CA ALA A 11 -23.08 28.53 -11.61
C ALA A 11 -23.11 27.23 -12.43
N VAL A 12 -23.49 27.32 -13.70
CA VAL A 12 -23.44 26.18 -14.64
C VAL A 12 -21.99 25.69 -14.82
N ASN A 13 -21.04 26.59 -15.02
CA ASN A 13 -19.63 26.24 -15.18
C ASN A 13 -19.08 25.54 -13.93
N ALA A 14 -19.39 26.06 -12.73
CA ALA A 14 -18.97 25.44 -11.48
C ALA A 14 -19.53 24.02 -11.31
N ALA A 15 -20.82 23.81 -11.63
CA ALA A 15 -21.43 22.49 -11.59
C ALA A 15 -20.83 21.53 -12.65
N CYS A 16 -20.52 22.02 -13.85
CA CYS A 16 -19.86 21.22 -14.89
C CYS A 16 -18.45 20.79 -14.47
N ASN A 17 -17.67 21.71 -13.88
CA ASN A 17 -16.32 21.42 -13.39
C ASN A 17 -16.35 20.38 -12.26
N HIS A 18 -17.27 20.53 -11.30
CA HIS A 18 -17.44 19.56 -10.21
C HIS A 18 -17.76 18.15 -10.74
N LEU A 19 -18.66 18.04 -11.73
CA LEU A 19 -18.97 16.75 -12.36
C LEU A 19 -17.75 16.16 -13.10
N GLN A 20 -16.92 17.01 -13.72
CA GLN A 20 -15.70 16.59 -14.40
C GLN A 20 -14.63 16.10 -13.41
N ASP A 21 -14.43 16.79 -12.28
CA ASP A 21 -13.48 16.40 -11.22
C ASP A 21 -13.84 15.06 -10.58
N GLU A 22 -15.15 14.77 -10.48
CA GLU A 22 -15.67 13.48 -10.03
C GLU A 22 -15.61 12.37 -11.11
N ASN A 23 -15.01 12.64 -12.28
CA ASN A 23 -15.01 11.75 -13.45
C ASN A 23 -16.41 11.31 -13.91
N LYS A 24 -17.43 12.14 -13.69
CA LYS A 24 -18.82 11.89 -14.12
C LYS A 24 -19.11 12.60 -15.44
N ASN A 25 -20.05 12.03 -16.20
CA ASN A 25 -20.46 12.64 -17.47
C ASN A 25 -21.21 13.96 -17.21
N VAL A 26 -20.73 15.06 -17.81
CA VAL A 26 -21.37 16.38 -17.77
C VAL A 26 -22.61 16.38 -18.67
N ALA A 27 -23.68 15.76 -18.18
CA ALA A 27 -25.00 15.74 -18.78
C ALA A 27 -25.84 16.92 -18.28
N VAL A 28 -26.63 17.53 -19.17
CA VAL A 28 -27.50 18.69 -18.84
C VAL A 28 -28.44 18.37 -17.67
N ASN A 29 -28.97 17.15 -17.60
CA ASN A 29 -29.83 16.72 -16.49
C ASN A 29 -29.09 16.65 -15.15
N ALA A 30 -27.81 16.25 -15.15
CA ALA A 30 -27.01 16.21 -13.93
C ALA A 30 -26.73 17.63 -13.42
N VAL A 31 -26.41 18.55 -14.33
CA VAL A 31 -26.22 19.98 -14.00
C VAL A 31 -27.51 20.60 -13.46
N ILE A 32 -28.66 20.32 -14.09
CA ILE A 32 -29.98 20.77 -13.58
C ILE A 32 -30.27 20.18 -12.20
N GLY A 33 -29.89 18.93 -11.94
CA GLY A 33 -30.02 18.32 -10.61
C GLY A 33 -29.24 19.06 -9.52
N THR A 34 -28.12 19.71 -9.86
CA THR A 34 -27.27 20.45 -8.93
C THR A 34 -27.73 21.90 -8.71
N ILE A 35 -28.08 22.63 -9.76
CA ILE A 35 -28.34 24.08 -9.71
C ILE A 35 -29.80 24.48 -10.01
N GLY A 36 -30.61 23.54 -10.51
CA GLY A 36 -31.94 23.82 -11.05
C GLY A 36 -31.91 24.54 -12.41
N GLY A 37 -33.08 24.94 -12.89
CA GLY A 37 -33.25 25.66 -14.16
C GLY A 37 -33.99 24.87 -15.24
N SER A 38 -34.28 25.54 -16.35
CA SER A 38 -34.90 24.91 -17.52
C SER A 38 -33.86 24.22 -18.40
N PHE A 39 -34.26 23.12 -19.03
CA PHE A 39 -33.40 22.34 -19.91
C PHE A 39 -32.84 23.14 -21.08
N SER A 40 -33.65 24.04 -21.67
CA SER A 40 -33.21 24.91 -22.75
C SER A 40 -32.12 25.89 -22.30
N THR A 41 -32.32 26.56 -21.16
CA THR A 41 -31.37 27.58 -20.67
C THR A 41 -30.07 26.94 -20.19
N VAL A 42 -30.14 25.89 -19.36
CA VAL A 42 -28.93 25.19 -18.89
C VAL A 42 -28.24 24.48 -20.05
N GLY A 43 -28.99 23.90 -20.98
CA GLY A 43 -28.44 23.22 -22.15
C GLY A 43 -27.57 24.12 -23.02
N ASP A 44 -27.99 25.36 -23.27
CA ASP A 44 -27.18 26.31 -24.05
C ASP A 44 -25.94 26.79 -23.28
N MET A 45 -26.06 26.96 -21.96
CA MET A 45 -24.92 27.32 -21.10
C MET A 45 -23.88 26.18 -20.99
N VAL A 46 -24.32 24.91 -20.90
CA VAL A 46 -23.44 23.73 -20.90
C VAL A 46 -22.76 23.56 -22.25
N LYS A 47 -23.45 23.82 -23.36
CA LYS A 47 -22.83 23.84 -24.70
C LYS A 47 -21.76 24.91 -24.80
N LEU A 48 -22.00 26.10 -24.26
CA LEU A 48 -21.02 27.18 -24.23
C LEU A 48 -19.79 26.78 -23.42
N TRP A 49 -19.99 26.26 -22.21
CA TRP A 49 -18.91 25.70 -21.39
C TRP A 49 -18.12 24.63 -22.14
N ARG A 50 -18.78 23.70 -22.84
CA ARG A 50 -18.08 22.67 -23.61
C ARG A 50 -17.24 23.25 -24.75
N LYS A 51 -17.74 24.30 -25.43
CA LYS A 51 -16.95 25.02 -26.45
C LYS A 51 -15.75 25.73 -25.85
N GLU A 52 -15.92 26.36 -24.68
CA GLU A 52 -14.82 26.98 -23.93
C GLU A 52 -13.81 25.93 -23.49
N GLN A 53 -14.23 24.77 -22.97
CA GLN A 53 -13.35 23.66 -22.61
C GLN A 53 -12.56 23.14 -23.82
N VAL A 54 -13.21 22.97 -24.98
CA VAL A 54 -12.52 22.55 -26.22
C VAL A 54 -11.54 23.63 -26.71
N ALA A 55 -11.88 24.91 -26.56
CA ALA A 55 -10.99 26.01 -26.91
C ALA A 55 -9.82 26.18 -25.91
N HIS A 56 -10.04 25.91 -24.61
CA HIS A 56 -9.00 25.84 -23.59
C HIS A 56 -8.14 24.57 -23.74
N SER A 57 -8.72 23.51 -24.29
CA SER A 57 -8.04 22.27 -24.67
C SER A 57 -7.45 22.35 -26.09
N ALA A 58 -7.46 23.53 -26.74
CA ALA A 58 -6.66 23.78 -27.94
C ALA A 58 -5.22 23.36 -27.65
N PRO A 59 -4.57 22.72 -28.63
CA PRO A 59 -3.70 21.58 -28.40
C PRO A 59 -2.73 21.88 -27.28
N LEU A 60 -2.79 21.05 -26.21
CA LEU A 60 -1.70 20.84 -25.27
C LEU A 60 -0.40 21.05 -26.04
N LEU A 61 0.38 22.08 -25.67
CA LEU A 61 1.75 22.23 -26.15
C LEU A 61 2.35 20.84 -26.14
N GLN A 62 2.56 20.24 -27.32
CA GLN A 62 3.12 18.90 -27.37
C GLN A 62 4.46 19.04 -26.69
N MET A 63 4.61 18.37 -25.54
CA MET A 63 5.87 18.35 -24.83
C MET A 63 6.92 17.92 -25.84
N PRO A 64 8.00 18.71 -26.03
CA PRO A 64 9.05 18.34 -26.96
C PRO A 64 9.49 16.91 -26.67
N ASP A 65 9.72 16.12 -27.71
CA ASP A 65 10.01 14.68 -27.54
C ASP A 65 11.19 14.42 -26.59
N SER A 66 12.13 15.37 -26.48
CA SER A 66 13.22 15.33 -25.52
C SER A 66 12.73 15.27 -24.07
N VAL A 67 11.73 16.08 -23.72
CA VAL A 67 11.15 16.13 -22.38
C VAL A 67 10.33 14.87 -22.13
N ASN A 68 9.56 14.41 -23.12
CA ASN A 68 8.77 13.19 -23.00
C ASN A 68 9.66 11.95 -22.82
N ARG A 69 10.76 11.84 -23.58
CA ARG A 69 11.78 10.81 -23.39
C ARG A 69 12.43 10.88 -22.01
N ALA A 70 12.75 12.08 -21.54
CA ALA A 70 13.34 12.27 -20.21
C ALA A 70 12.38 11.81 -19.09
N MET A 71 11.09 12.13 -19.20
CA MET A 71 10.08 11.67 -18.24
C MET A 71 9.90 10.15 -18.27
N ASN A 72 9.82 9.53 -19.45
CA ASN A 72 9.73 8.08 -19.56
C ASN A 72 10.95 7.38 -18.97
N LYS A 73 12.15 7.93 -19.23
CA LYS A 73 13.39 7.42 -18.62
C LYS A 73 13.35 7.55 -17.11
N ALA A 74 12.96 8.71 -16.58
CA ALA A 74 12.86 8.92 -15.13
C ALA A 74 11.86 7.96 -14.47
N ALA A 75 10.70 7.74 -15.10
CA ALA A 75 9.72 6.77 -14.63
C ALA A 75 10.28 5.34 -14.60
N PHE A 76 11.03 4.95 -15.64
CA PHE A 76 11.69 3.64 -15.69
C PHE A 76 12.77 3.51 -14.61
N ASP A 77 13.61 4.53 -14.44
CA ASP A 77 14.67 4.54 -13.43
C ASP A 77 14.07 4.41 -12.01
N ILE A 78 12.98 5.15 -11.72
CA ILE A 78 12.25 5.05 -10.44
C ILE A 78 11.68 3.64 -10.25
N TRP A 79 11.03 3.09 -11.27
CA TRP A 79 10.47 1.73 -11.21
C TRP A 79 11.54 0.68 -10.97
N ALA A 80 12.69 0.79 -11.65
CA ALA A 80 13.80 -0.14 -11.50
C ALA A 80 14.35 -0.11 -10.06
N VAL A 81 14.61 1.08 -9.52
CA VAL A 81 15.11 1.25 -8.14
C VAL A 81 14.10 0.69 -7.13
N ALA A 82 12.82 1.02 -7.28
CA ALA A 82 11.76 0.52 -6.39
C ALA A 82 11.63 -1.01 -6.47
N SER A 83 11.73 -1.59 -7.66
CA SER A 83 11.65 -3.03 -7.89
C SER A 83 12.85 -3.77 -7.29
N THR A 84 14.06 -3.21 -7.42
CA THR A 84 15.25 -3.77 -6.78
C THR A 84 15.16 -3.70 -5.27
N LEU A 85 14.72 -2.57 -4.69
CA LEU A 85 14.55 -2.43 -3.24
C LEU A 85 13.49 -3.40 -2.69
N ALA A 86 12.39 -3.59 -3.43
CA ALA A 86 11.37 -4.57 -3.10
C ALA A 86 11.93 -6.01 -3.18
N GLY A 87 12.70 -6.33 -4.22
CA GLY A 87 13.36 -7.62 -4.38
C GLY A 87 14.35 -7.92 -3.27
N GLU A 88 15.21 -6.96 -2.91
CA GLU A 88 16.18 -7.10 -1.81
C GLU A 88 15.45 -7.37 -0.48
N SER A 89 14.33 -6.68 -0.23
CA SER A 89 13.54 -6.91 0.98
C SER A 89 12.89 -8.31 1.01
N VAL A 90 12.45 -8.81 -0.14
CA VAL A 90 11.81 -10.13 -0.27
C VAL A 90 12.82 -11.28 -0.15
N GLU A 91 14.07 -11.10 -0.57
CA GLU A 91 15.10 -12.15 -0.47
C GLU A 91 15.86 -12.11 0.86
N ARG A 92 16.19 -10.91 1.35
CA ARG A 92 17.02 -10.75 2.55
C ARG A 92 16.28 -11.18 3.82
N ILE A 93 15.00 -10.81 3.97
CA ILE A 93 14.24 -11.08 5.20
C ILE A 93 14.06 -12.59 5.44
N PRO A 94 13.63 -13.42 4.46
CA PRO A 94 13.52 -14.85 4.65
C PRO A 94 14.86 -15.54 4.85
N HIS A 95 15.93 -15.05 4.20
CA HIS A 95 17.26 -15.63 4.33
C HIS A 95 17.83 -15.43 5.74
N GLU A 96 17.87 -14.19 6.23
CA GLU A 96 18.34 -13.86 7.59
C GLU A 96 17.50 -14.56 8.66
N SER A 97 16.17 -14.61 8.45
CA SER A 97 15.26 -15.30 9.37
C SER A 97 15.49 -16.82 9.36
N GLY A 98 15.76 -17.41 8.19
CA GLY A 98 16.06 -18.83 8.04
C GLY A 98 17.37 -19.23 8.71
N GLU A 99 18.42 -18.41 8.55
CA GLU A 99 19.71 -18.62 9.22
C GLU A 99 19.59 -18.49 10.74
N ALA A 100 18.90 -17.46 11.24
CA ALA A 100 18.64 -17.28 12.66
C ALA A 100 17.85 -18.46 13.26
N LEU A 101 16.82 -18.94 12.56
CA LEU A 101 16.04 -20.10 12.99
C LEU A 101 16.89 -21.38 13.02
N THR A 102 17.75 -21.57 12.02
CA THR A 102 18.63 -22.74 11.94
C THR A 102 19.64 -22.73 13.08
N LYS A 103 20.24 -21.57 13.36
CA LYS A 103 21.16 -21.39 14.48
C LYS A 103 20.47 -21.64 15.82
N ALA A 104 19.31 -21.05 16.06
CA ALA A 104 18.55 -21.24 17.30
C ALA A 104 18.15 -22.71 17.51
N LYS A 105 17.78 -23.43 16.44
CA LYS A 105 17.49 -24.87 16.51
C LYS A 105 18.73 -25.70 16.85
N ALA A 106 19.89 -25.34 16.31
CA ALA A 106 21.15 -26.02 16.63
C ALA A 106 21.53 -25.82 18.10
N GLU A 107 21.48 -24.58 18.60
CA GLU A 107 21.73 -24.25 20.01
C GLU A 107 20.74 -24.97 20.94
N LEU A 108 19.45 -24.97 20.60
CA LEU A 108 18.44 -25.70 21.37
C LEU A 108 18.74 -27.20 21.42
N SER A 109 19.13 -27.80 20.29
CA SER A 109 19.50 -29.22 20.25
C SER A 109 20.71 -29.52 21.13
N GLU A 110 21.69 -28.63 21.18
CA GLU A 110 22.86 -28.76 22.06
C GLU A 110 22.46 -28.69 23.53
N TYR A 111 21.66 -27.69 23.92
CA TYR A 111 21.18 -27.56 25.29
C TYR A 111 20.32 -28.74 25.74
N VAL A 112 19.44 -29.25 24.87
CA VAL A 112 18.65 -30.46 25.16
C VAL A 112 19.57 -31.66 25.39
N GLY A 113 20.60 -31.83 24.56
CA GLY A 113 21.59 -32.88 24.72
C GLY A 113 22.34 -32.79 26.05
N GLU A 114 22.73 -31.58 26.45
CA GLU A 114 23.44 -31.34 27.70
C GLU A 114 22.56 -31.57 28.93
N VAL A 115 21.29 -31.11 28.91
CA VAL A 115 20.32 -31.39 29.96
C VAL A 115 20.14 -32.89 30.14
N SER A 116 19.92 -33.64 29.05
CA SER A 116 19.81 -35.10 29.11
C SER A 116 21.07 -35.79 29.63
N ARG A 117 22.26 -35.23 29.38
CA ARG A 117 23.53 -35.75 29.92
C ARG A 117 23.58 -35.53 31.43
N LEU A 118 23.26 -34.32 31.90
CA LEU A 118 23.27 -33.95 33.30
C LEU A 118 22.24 -34.73 34.11
N GLU A 119 21.03 -34.92 33.57
CA GLU A 119 19.99 -35.76 34.18
C GLU A 119 20.48 -37.19 34.41
N ARG A 120 21.13 -37.80 33.40
CA ARG A 120 21.73 -39.14 33.55
C ARG A 120 22.84 -39.18 34.60
N PHE A 121 23.67 -38.14 34.70
CA PHE A 121 24.70 -38.08 35.74
C PHE A 121 24.10 -37.96 37.15
N LEU A 122 23.04 -37.17 37.31
CA LEU A 122 22.33 -37.05 38.57
C LEU A 122 21.69 -38.37 38.99
N GLU A 123 21.01 -39.05 38.06
CA GLU A 123 20.42 -40.38 38.30
C GLU A 123 21.47 -41.38 38.79
N GLN A 124 22.61 -41.47 38.10
CA GLN A 124 23.71 -42.36 38.48
C GLN A 124 24.32 -42.01 39.84
N ALA A 125 24.44 -40.72 40.15
CA ALA A 125 24.93 -40.27 41.44
C ALA A 125 23.93 -40.60 42.57
N HIS A 126 22.63 -40.52 42.30
CA HIS A 126 21.58 -40.88 43.25
C HIS A 126 21.62 -42.38 43.57
N ILE A 127 21.68 -43.23 42.54
CA ILE A 127 21.81 -44.69 42.69
C ILE A 127 23.05 -45.04 43.53
N LYS A 128 24.21 -44.46 43.23
CA LYS A 128 25.44 -44.71 44.00
C LYS A 128 25.34 -44.25 45.46
N ASN A 129 24.61 -43.17 45.74
CA ASN A 129 24.42 -42.69 47.10
C ASN A 129 23.54 -43.66 47.90
N ASP A 130 22.43 -44.13 47.30
CA ASP A 130 21.55 -45.13 47.89
C ASP A 130 22.30 -46.45 48.16
N ASP A 131 23.15 -46.89 47.23
CA ASP A 131 24.02 -48.06 47.40
C ASP A 131 25.01 -47.90 48.58
N LEU A 132 25.54 -46.70 48.81
CA LEU A 132 26.45 -46.43 49.93
C LEU A 132 25.73 -46.35 51.29
N GLN A 133 24.48 -45.89 51.31
CA GLN A 133 23.65 -45.84 52.53
C GLN A 133 23.12 -47.23 52.93
N THR A 134 23.08 -48.19 52.01
CA THR A 134 22.59 -49.55 52.26
C THR A 134 23.67 -50.52 52.74
N ILE A 135 24.95 -50.09 52.85
CA ILE A 135 26.03 -50.92 53.43
C ILE A 135 25.88 -50.95 54.97
N PRO A 136 25.57 -52.10 55.59
CA PRO A 136 25.42 -52.17 57.03
C PRO A 136 26.76 -51.94 57.74
N SER A 137 26.73 -51.16 58.82
CA SER A 137 27.92 -50.86 59.63
C SER A 137 28.57 -52.16 60.15
N PRO A 138 29.90 -52.33 60.01
CA PRO A 138 30.60 -53.49 60.55
C PRO A 138 30.49 -53.48 62.08
N LYS A 139 30.08 -54.62 62.64
CA LYS A 139 29.96 -54.87 64.09
C LYS A 139 31.31 -54.89 64.78
#